data_AF-A0A8J2PIT9-F1
#
_entry.id   AF-A0A8J2PIT9-F1
#
_cell.length_a   1.000
_cell.length_b   1.000
_cell.length_c   1.000
_cell.angle_alpha   90.00
_cell.angle_beta   90.00
_cell.angle_gamma   90.00
#
_symmetry.space_group_name_H-M   'P 1'
#
loop_
_entity.id
_entity.type
_entity.pdbx_description
1 polymer ?
#
loop_
_entity_poly.entity_id
_entity_poly.type
_entity_poly.pdbx_seq_one_letter_code
_entity_poly.pdbx_strand_id
1 'polypeptide(L)'
;IYLLKYITVLILRFRSYKLPFIRNMAFDLNDRNFIEKLVHEPVLTFSLKEGSKAGDNIAGDLKSIEIKTKTRDLHLIHKTFPASPVDKDRVRNYRVFWVENQFYSSLKPDFEQLVPSSLDYKIPTAQFYAGMNDNENDYITMEDLRPAGYKMPDKFQGLSFPEVSKVMEVLAKFHAAGYYFLRVKGEGYFDSKYPLFSCNNFFLHDNRSMRPVFIQAIYTSMCDIISELEPEMGAKVSKFAGLSLTDFGTVINEIMDLTDTKMFPTIVHGDLWVNNILVKEVEGQVDVKFVDFQMTRRGNIFDDLVYFMFTSTTAEFRRKYLQEMLSIYYENFAGFLKEVKYELPIGFSRASLIDGFSSLVIPGFVYMTFAIPMQLGIPLAFPEVMEIQKQVMLEDGVVTENVTAFTLEQRARFLREKLRRETKVSPVALKRLVEMAKEVYPFL
;
A
#
# COMPACT_ATOMS: atom_id res chain seq x y z
N ILE A 1 5.91 -13.83 -37.10
CA ILE A 1 7.30 -13.60 -36.62
C ILE A 1 7.34 -12.65 -35.41
N TYR A 2 6.67 -11.48 -35.44
CA TYR A 2 6.54 -10.60 -34.25
C TYR A 2 5.73 -11.20 -33.10
N LEU A 3 4.64 -11.93 -33.39
CA LEU A 3 3.83 -12.62 -32.36
C LEU A 3 4.59 -13.81 -31.72
N LEU A 4 5.45 -14.49 -32.51
CA LEU A 4 6.29 -15.60 -32.03
C LEU A 4 7.44 -15.10 -31.15
N LYS A 5 8.05 -13.94 -31.43
CA LYS A 5 9.04 -13.32 -30.52
C LYS A 5 8.41 -12.93 -29.17
N TYR A 6 7.15 -12.47 -29.16
CA TYR A 6 6.44 -12.09 -27.92
C TYR A 6 6.12 -13.31 -27.03
N ILE A 7 5.72 -14.43 -27.66
CA ILE A 7 5.44 -15.69 -26.95
C ILE A 7 6.74 -16.35 -26.46
N THR A 8 7.84 -16.27 -27.22
CA THR A 8 9.15 -16.79 -26.77
C THR A 8 9.73 -15.99 -25.59
N VAL A 9 9.49 -14.68 -25.49
CA VAL A 9 9.89 -13.87 -24.32
C VAL A 9 9.04 -14.20 -23.07
N LEU A 10 7.77 -14.53 -23.25
CA LEU A 10 6.90 -15.02 -22.16
C LEU A 10 7.30 -16.43 -21.67
N ILE A 11 7.67 -17.33 -22.57
CA ILE A 11 8.09 -18.70 -22.24
C ILE A 11 9.52 -18.73 -21.64
N LEU A 12 10.40 -17.80 -22.02
CA LEU A 12 11.76 -17.72 -21.46
C LEU A 12 11.86 -16.98 -20.12
N ARG A 13 10.81 -16.26 -19.69
CA ARG A 13 10.74 -15.61 -18.36
C ARG A 13 10.44 -16.57 -17.20
N PHE A 14 10.24 -17.87 -17.47
CA PHE A 14 9.97 -18.90 -16.46
C PHE A 14 11.21 -19.74 -16.06
N ARG A 15 12.44 -19.20 -16.23
CA ARG A 15 13.61 -19.79 -15.56
C ARG A 15 13.70 -19.30 -14.12
N SER A 16 13.05 -20.08 -13.25
CA SER A 16 13.37 -20.28 -11.83
C SER A 16 14.41 -19.32 -11.24
N TYR A 17 13.94 -18.19 -10.73
CA TYR A 17 14.71 -17.33 -9.85
C TYR A 17 15.15 -18.16 -8.63
N LYS A 18 16.44 -18.48 -8.56
CA LYS A 18 17.07 -19.05 -7.37
C LYS A 18 17.30 -17.93 -6.35
N LEU A 19 16.22 -17.53 -5.69
CA LEU A 19 16.29 -16.83 -4.42
C LEU A 19 16.82 -17.81 -3.35
N PRO A 20 17.39 -17.34 -2.23
CA PRO A 20 17.86 -18.20 -1.14
C PRO A 20 16.64 -18.75 -0.38
N PHE A 21 15.91 -19.65 -1.02
CA PHE A 21 14.79 -20.37 -0.42
C PHE A 21 15.32 -21.54 0.39
N ILE A 22 14.78 -21.71 1.58
CA ILE A 22 14.77 -23.00 2.26
C ILE A 22 13.88 -23.91 1.40
N ARG A 23 14.46 -24.64 0.45
CA ARG A 23 13.73 -25.66 -0.32
C ARG A 23 13.49 -26.89 0.56
N ASN A 24 12.30 -27.47 0.43
CA ASN A 24 11.90 -28.81 0.90
C ASN A 24 11.63 -28.97 2.40
N MET A 25 10.95 -28.03 3.04
CA MET A 25 10.32 -28.30 4.33
C MET A 25 8.88 -27.84 4.30
N ALA A 26 7.96 -28.67 4.79
CA ALA A 26 6.59 -28.24 5.02
C ALA A 26 6.63 -27.04 5.94
N PHE A 27 5.92 -25.98 5.56
CA PHE A 27 5.73 -24.80 6.38
C PHE A 27 5.01 -25.21 7.68
N ASP A 28 5.70 -25.16 8.82
CA ASP A 28 5.09 -25.37 10.14
C ASP A 28 5.81 -24.53 11.19
N LEU A 29 5.12 -23.50 11.69
CA LEU A 29 5.62 -22.65 12.78
C LEU A 29 5.77 -23.41 14.11
N ASN A 30 5.16 -24.59 14.25
CA ASN A 30 5.31 -25.43 15.44
C ASN A 30 6.55 -26.34 15.35
N ASP A 31 7.20 -26.44 14.17
CA ASP A 31 8.42 -27.22 14.01
C ASP A 31 9.65 -26.41 14.43
N ARG A 32 10.33 -26.86 15.49
CA ARG A 32 11.60 -26.26 15.96
C ARG A 32 12.65 -26.19 14.85
N ASN A 33 12.74 -27.20 13.97
CA ASN A 33 13.73 -27.21 12.88
C ASN A 33 13.47 -26.07 11.88
N PHE A 34 12.21 -25.69 11.67
CA PHE A 34 11.87 -24.55 10.82
C PHE A 34 12.34 -23.25 11.48
N ILE A 35 12.08 -23.07 12.79
CA ILE A 35 12.51 -21.89 13.54
C ILE A 35 14.04 -21.79 13.60
N GLU A 36 14.76 -22.89 13.82
CA GLU A 36 16.24 -22.90 13.82
C GLU A 36 16.83 -22.49 12.47
N LYS A 37 16.22 -22.95 11.36
CA LYS A 37 16.61 -22.52 10.01
C LYS A 37 16.31 -21.05 9.76
N LEU A 38 15.20 -20.54 10.32
CA LEU A 38 14.78 -19.15 10.20
C LEU A 38 15.76 -18.18 10.86
N VAL A 39 16.33 -18.55 12.01
CA VAL A 39 17.27 -17.70 12.76
C VAL A 39 18.74 -18.05 12.55
N HIS A 40 19.01 -19.14 11.82
CA HIS A 40 20.34 -19.69 11.53
C HIS A 40 21.16 -20.07 12.79
N GLU A 41 20.49 -20.53 13.86
CA GLU A 41 21.13 -20.99 15.08
C GLU A 41 20.21 -21.93 15.91
N PRO A 42 20.76 -22.75 16.82
CA PRO A 42 19.96 -23.62 17.68
C PRO A 42 19.01 -22.85 18.61
N VAL A 43 17.77 -23.30 18.71
CA VAL A 43 16.72 -22.67 19.49
C VAL A 43 16.55 -23.39 20.81
N LEU A 44 16.68 -22.66 21.92
CA LEU A 44 16.45 -23.20 23.26
C LEU A 44 14.95 -23.37 23.51
N THR A 45 14.21 -22.27 23.32
CA THR A 45 12.75 -22.19 23.49
C THR A 45 12.17 -21.22 22.48
N PHE A 46 10.93 -21.46 22.02
CA PHE A 46 10.16 -20.47 21.28
C PHE A 46 8.67 -20.53 21.69
N SER A 47 7.94 -19.45 21.45
CA SER A 47 6.49 -19.39 21.66
C SER A 47 5.80 -18.61 20.53
N LEU A 48 4.55 -18.96 20.27
CA LEU A 48 3.71 -18.35 19.25
C LEU A 48 2.53 -17.61 19.89
N LYS A 49 2.22 -16.43 19.37
CA LYS A 49 1.04 -15.63 19.74
C LYS A 49 0.42 -15.02 18.49
N GLU A 50 -0.82 -14.55 18.55
CA GLU A 50 -1.37 -13.73 17.48
C GLU A 50 -0.54 -12.45 17.31
N GLY A 51 -0.20 -12.12 16.07
CA GLY A 51 0.62 -10.96 15.72
C GLY A 51 -0.17 -9.65 15.62
N SER A 52 -1.49 -9.73 15.42
CA SER A 52 -2.38 -8.57 15.25
C SER A 52 -3.74 -8.80 15.90
N LYS A 53 -4.50 -7.71 16.12
CA LYS A 53 -5.92 -7.82 16.46
C LYS A 53 -6.73 -8.16 15.20
N ALA A 54 -7.94 -8.67 15.39
CA ALA A 54 -8.86 -8.92 14.28
C ALA A 54 -9.20 -7.59 13.57
N GLY A 55 -9.04 -7.56 12.24
CA GLY A 55 -9.35 -6.38 11.40
C GLY A 55 -8.18 -5.43 11.12
N ASP A 56 -7.00 -5.66 11.71
CA ASP A 56 -5.81 -4.81 11.47
C ASP A 56 -5.09 -5.17 10.16
N ASN A 57 -5.25 -6.40 9.63
CA ASN A 57 -4.60 -6.88 8.41
C ASN A 57 -5.60 -7.42 7.40
N ILE A 58 -5.55 -6.89 6.18
CA ILE A 58 -6.46 -7.26 5.08
C ILE A 58 -5.84 -8.33 4.17
N ALA A 59 -4.51 -8.40 4.09
CA ALA A 59 -3.79 -9.20 3.08
C ALA A 59 -3.01 -10.41 3.64
N GLY A 60 -3.17 -10.77 4.91
CA GLY A 60 -2.52 -11.94 5.50
C GLY A 60 -2.78 -12.09 7.00
N ASP A 61 -2.50 -13.29 7.51
CA ASP A 61 -2.54 -13.60 8.94
C ASP A 61 -1.15 -13.36 9.55
N LEU A 62 -1.09 -12.70 10.71
CA LEU A 62 0.17 -12.44 11.43
C LEU A 62 0.30 -13.31 12.67
N LYS A 63 1.45 -13.98 12.82
CA LYS A 63 1.89 -14.63 14.05
C LYS A 63 3.11 -13.94 14.63
N SER A 64 3.10 -13.74 15.93
CA SER A 64 4.27 -13.31 16.71
C SER A 64 5.05 -14.53 17.16
N ILE A 65 6.36 -14.50 17.01
CA ILE A 65 7.28 -15.55 17.44
C ILE A 65 8.29 -14.95 18.42
N GLU A 66 8.31 -15.45 19.65
CA GLU A 66 9.34 -15.11 20.64
C GLU A 66 10.33 -16.27 20.71
N ILE A 67 11.60 -16.03 20.42
CA ILE A 67 12.64 -17.06 20.29
C ILE A 67 13.77 -16.75 21.26
N LYS A 68 14.22 -17.76 22.01
CA LYS A 68 15.45 -17.70 22.80
C LYS A 68 16.49 -18.64 22.23
N THR A 69 17.66 -18.09 21.97
CA THR A 69 18.83 -18.84 21.49
C THR A 69 19.91 -18.78 22.57
N LYS A 70 21.07 -19.38 22.31
CA LYS A 70 22.21 -19.24 23.23
C LYS A 70 22.80 -17.82 23.22
N THR A 71 22.60 -17.07 22.14
CA THR A 71 23.31 -15.80 21.90
C THR A 71 22.43 -14.57 22.08
N ARG A 72 21.11 -14.72 21.88
CA ARG A 72 20.15 -13.61 21.86
C ARG A 72 18.69 -14.06 22.03
N ASP A 73 17.87 -13.12 22.46
CA ASP A 73 16.42 -13.20 22.41
C ASP A 73 15.94 -12.45 21.15
N LEU A 74 15.03 -13.06 20.39
CA LEU A 74 14.49 -12.52 19.14
C LEU A 74 12.97 -12.45 19.23
N HIS A 75 12.42 -11.38 18.67
CA HIS A 75 10.99 -11.20 18.49
C HIS A 75 10.73 -11.01 17.00
N LEU A 76 9.92 -11.89 16.42
CA LEU A 76 9.64 -11.91 14.98
C LEU A 76 8.13 -11.80 14.73
N ILE A 77 7.77 -11.18 13.62
CA ILE A 77 6.45 -11.26 13.00
C ILE A 77 6.54 -12.14 11.77
N HIS A 78 5.57 -13.03 11.63
CA HIS A 78 5.45 -13.96 10.53
C HIS A 78 4.09 -13.79 9.85
N LYS A 79 4.08 -13.31 8.62
CA LYS A 79 2.89 -13.05 7.79
C LYS A 79 2.72 -14.19 6.79
N THR A 80 1.52 -14.77 6.75
CA THR A 80 1.14 -15.84 5.81
C THR A 80 -0.14 -15.46 5.06
N PHE A 81 -0.50 -16.25 4.05
CA PHE A 81 -1.82 -16.14 3.44
C PHE A 81 -2.95 -16.14 4.48
N PRO A 82 -4.06 -15.42 4.20
CA PRO A 82 -5.27 -15.52 5.01
C PRO A 82 -5.81 -16.95 5.05
N ALA A 83 -6.43 -17.33 6.16
CA ALA A 83 -7.13 -18.61 6.30
C ALA A 83 -8.31 -18.77 5.32
N SER A 84 -8.95 -17.67 4.91
CA SER A 84 -10.05 -17.64 3.93
C SER A 84 -9.54 -18.03 2.53
N PRO A 85 -10.07 -19.10 1.90
CA PRO A 85 -9.64 -19.51 0.55
C PRO A 85 -9.84 -18.43 -0.52
N VAL A 86 -10.94 -17.66 -0.41
CA VAL A 86 -11.25 -16.57 -1.35
C VAL A 86 -10.23 -15.43 -1.23
N ASP A 87 -9.87 -15.07 0.00
CA ASP A 87 -8.87 -14.03 0.24
C ASP A 87 -7.48 -14.52 -0.13
N LYS A 88 -7.14 -15.78 0.14
CA LYS A 88 -5.91 -16.42 -0.32
C LYS A 88 -5.78 -16.38 -1.84
N ASP A 89 -6.83 -16.77 -2.57
CA ASP A 89 -6.83 -16.72 -4.04
C ASP A 89 -6.66 -15.28 -4.55
N ARG A 90 -7.30 -14.31 -3.89
CA ARG A 90 -7.15 -12.89 -4.22
C ARG A 90 -5.71 -12.41 -4.02
N VAL A 91 -5.13 -12.65 -2.84
CA VAL A 91 -3.76 -12.25 -2.50
C VAL A 91 -2.74 -12.90 -3.44
N ARG A 92 -2.93 -14.19 -3.77
CA ARG A 92 -2.12 -14.91 -4.76
C ARG A 92 -2.23 -14.30 -6.15
N ASN A 93 -3.44 -13.97 -6.61
CA ASN A 93 -3.65 -13.37 -7.93
C ASN A 93 -2.99 -12.00 -8.07
N TYR A 94 -2.95 -11.21 -7.00
CA TYR A 94 -2.26 -9.91 -6.97
C TYR A 94 -0.75 -10.00 -6.70
N ARG A 95 -0.22 -11.21 -6.46
CA ARG A 95 1.21 -11.45 -6.20
C ARG A 95 1.77 -10.61 -5.05
N VAL A 96 0.93 -10.33 -4.05
CA VAL A 96 1.23 -9.46 -2.90
C VAL A 96 2.52 -9.90 -2.18
N PHE A 97 2.61 -11.17 -1.79
CA PHE A 97 3.80 -11.73 -1.14
C PHE A 97 5.03 -11.74 -2.05
N TRP A 98 4.86 -11.93 -3.35
CA TRP A 98 5.98 -11.90 -4.30
C TRP A 98 6.60 -10.51 -4.40
N VAL A 99 5.77 -9.46 -4.45
CA VAL A 99 6.22 -8.06 -4.45
C VAL A 99 6.95 -7.76 -3.14
N GLU A 100 6.33 -8.07 -2.00
CA GLU A 100 6.89 -7.78 -0.68
C GLU A 100 8.21 -8.54 -0.44
N ASN A 101 8.25 -9.85 -0.71
CA ASN A 101 9.47 -10.65 -0.58
C ASN A 101 10.58 -10.20 -1.53
N GLN A 102 10.26 -9.82 -2.79
CA GLN A 102 11.28 -9.30 -3.71
C GLN A 102 11.82 -7.94 -3.26
N PHE A 103 10.98 -7.11 -2.61
CA PHE A 103 11.42 -5.83 -2.07
C PHE A 103 12.52 -6.04 -1.04
N TYR A 104 12.25 -6.85 0.00
CA TYR A 104 13.19 -7.07 1.09
C TYR A 104 14.42 -7.90 0.69
N SER A 105 14.25 -8.94 -0.12
CA SER A 105 15.32 -9.87 -0.46
C SER A 105 16.27 -9.35 -1.54
N SER A 106 15.81 -8.43 -2.39
CA SER A 106 16.57 -8.00 -3.59
C SER A 106 16.61 -6.49 -3.75
N LEU A 107 15.46 -5.82 -3.87
CA LEU A 107 15.42 -4.40 -4.24
C LEU A 107 16.03 -3.49 -3.16
N LYS A 108 15.62 -3.66 -1.90
CA LYS A 108 16.13 -2.88 -0.76
C LYS A 108 17.66 -3.01 -0.62
N PRO A 109 18.25 -4.22 -0.61
CA PRO A 109 19.71 -4.37 -0.63
C PRO A 109 20.39 -3.66 -1.80
N ASP A 110 19.85 -3.77 -3.01
CA ASP A 110 20.40 -3.11 -4.20
C ASP A 110 20.31 -1.57 -4.11
N PHE A 111 19.27 -1.03 -3.48
CA PHE A 111 19.12 0.41 -3.21
C PHE A 111 20.18 0.90 -2.23
N GLU A 112 20.31 0.23 -1.09
CA GLU A 112 21.26 0.61 -0.05
C GLU A 112 22.71 0.48 -0.53
N GLN A 113 23.02 -0.50 -1.38
CA GLN A 113 24.35 -0.67 -1.97
C GLN A 113 24.69 0.37 -3.03
N LEU A 114 23.68 0.96 -3.69
CA LEU A 114 23.90 1.99 -4.70
C LEU A 114 24.31 3.33 -4.08
N VAL A 115 23.85 3.61 -2.86
CA VAL A 115 24.18 4.84 -2.14
C VAL A 115 25.64 4.75 -1.65
N PRO A 116 26.45 5.81 -1.79
CA PRO A 116 27.81 5.82 -1.28
C PRO A 116 27.87 5.40 0.19
N SER A 117 28.77 4.47 0.53
CA SER A 117 28.91 3.93 1.89
C SER A 117 29.23 4.98 2.94
N SER A 118 29.75 6.14 2.54
CA SER A 118 29.99 7.29 3.42
C SER A 118 28.71 7.92 4.00
N LEU A 119 27.53 7.64 3.43
CA LEU A 119 26.25 8.19 3.89
C LEU A 119 25.48 7.24 4.82
N ASP A 120 25.92 5.99 4.95
CA ASP A 120 25.25 4.93 5.74
C ASP A 120 23.72 4.90 5.60
N TYR A 121 23.24 5.13 4.37
CA TYR A 121 21.80 5.19 4.14
C TYR A 121 21.16 3.81 4.23
N LYS A 122 20.14 3.71 5.08
CA LYS A 122 19.27 2.55 5.22
C LYS A 122 17.82 2.96 5.02
N ILE A 123 17.08 2.13 4.28
CA ILE A 123 15.63 2.31 4.19
C ILE A 123 15.05 1.88 5.56
N PRO A 124 14.31 2.75 6.27
CA PRO A 124 13.88 2.47 7.63
C PRO A 124 12.71 1.48 7.62
N THR A 125 13.07 0.20 7.65
CA THR A 125 12.15 -0.93 7.73
C THR A 125 12.48 -1.79 8.94
N ALA A 126 11.63 -2.78 9.24
CA ALA A 126 12.02 -3.88 10.11
C ALA A 126 13.10 -4.73 9.43
N GLN A 127 13.91 -5.45 10.23
CA GLN A 127 14.84 -6.42 9.68
C GLN A 127 14.09 -7.58 9.01
N PHE A 128 14.45 -7.91 7.77
CA PHE A 128 13.95 -9.08 7.06
C PHE A 128 14.76 -10.32 7.46
N TYR A 129 14.07 -11.40 7.82
CA TYR A 129 14.69 -12.67 8.21
C TYR A 129 14.59 -13.70 7.08
N ALA A 130 13.37 -13.95 6.59
CA ALA A 130 13.15 -14.91 5.52
C ALA A 130 11.84 -14.62 4.77
N GLY A 131 11.76 -15.15 3.56
CA GLY A 131 10.56 -15.10 2.74
C GLY A 131 10.49 -16.34 1.85
N MET A 132 9.26 -16.78 1.57
CA MET A 132 8.97 -17.89 0.67
C MET A 132 7.81 -17.52 -0.24
N ASN A 133 7.93 -17.87 -1.51
CA ASN A 133 6.87 -17.79 -2.51
C ASN A 133 6.84 -19.09 -3.35
N ASP A 134 5.82 -19.93 -3.13
CA ASP A 134 5.49 -21.12 -3.92
C ASP A 134 4.04 -21.09 -4.46
N ASN A 135 3.30 -20.02 -4.18
CA ASN A 135 1.87 -19.80 -4.41
C ASN A 135 0.92 -20.66 -3.57
N GLU A 136 1.43 -21.38 -2.57
CA GLU A 136 0.66 -22.25 -1.69
C GLU A 136 0.85 -21.86 -0.21
N ASN A 137 2.09 -21.63 0.21
CA ASN A 137 2.53 -21.37 1.57
C ASN A 137 3.40 -20.10 1.63
N ASP A 138 3.10 -19.11 0.79
CA ASP A 138 3.85 -17.85 0.76
C ASP A 138 3.85 -17.20 2.14
N TYR A 139 5.04 -16.77 2.56
CA TYR A 139 5.22 -16.07 3.83
C TYR A 139 6.32 -15.02 3.77
N ILE A 140 6.28 -14.11 4.72
CA ILE A 140 7.37 -13.20 5.06
C ILE A 140 7.57 -13.18 6.57
N THR A 141 8.83 -13.32 7.00
CA THR A 141 9.24 -13.19 8.40
C THR A 141 10.13 -11.96 8.55
N MET A 142 9.75 -11.11 9.50
CA MET A 142 10.46 -9.88 9.84
C MET A 142 10.65 -9.77 11.35
N GLU A 143 11.52 -8.85 11.77
CA GLU A 143 11.61 -8.40 13.15
C GLU A 143 10.27 -7.84 13.64
N ASP A 144 9.89 -8.24 14.86
CA ASP A 144 8.83 -7.59 15.61
C ASP A 144 9.41 -6.36 16.32
N LEU A 145 8.93 -5.18 15.90
CA LEU A 145 9.43 -3.90 16.41
C LEU A 145 8.71 -3.44 17.69
N ARG A 146 7.66 -4.14 18.14
CA ARG A 146 6.91 -3.78 19.36
C ARG A 146 7.80 -3.77 20.61
N PRO A 147 8.68 -4.77 20.86
CA PRO A 147 9.62 -4.74 21.98
C PRO A 147 10.63 -3.58 21.91
N ALA A 148 10.95 -3.10 20.71
CA ALA A 148 11.80 -1.93 20.52
C ALA A 148 11.06 -0.59 20.78
N GLY A 149 9.78 -0.63 21.13
CA GLY A 149 8.95 0.53 21.46
C GLY A 149 8.20 1.14 20.28
N TYR A 150 8.22 0.51 19.10
CA TYR A 150 7.43 0.97 17.97
C TYR A 150 5.97 0.53 18.14
N LYS A 151 5.05 1.43 17.79
CA LYS A 151 3.60 1.21 17.83
C LYS A 151 2.97 1.66 16.52
N MET A 152 1.90 0.98 16.13
CA MET A 152 1.02 1.44 15.06
C MET A 152 0.12 2.56 15.62
N PRO A 153 0.05 3.74 14.99
CA PRO A 153 -0.81 4.82 15.44
C PRO A 153 -2.31 4.50 15.25
N ASP A 154 -3.18 5.23 15.95
CA ASP A 154 -4.63 5.07 15.81
C ASP A 154 -5.12 5.68 14.49
N LYS A 155 -5.54 4.82 13.57
CA LYS A 155 -6.05 5.22 12.25
C LYS A 155 -7.27 6.15 12.30
N PHE A 156 -8.04 6.14 13.38
CA PHE A 156 -9.22 7.00 13.52
C PHE A 156 -8.84 8.45 13.92
N GLN A 157 -7.67 8.66 14.50
CA GLN A 157 -7.19 9.97 14.92
C GLN A 157 -6.32 10.64 13.85
N GLY A 158 -5.55 9.84 13.10
CA GLY A 158 -4.50 10.34 12.22
C GLY A 158 -3.23 10.72 12.99
N LEU A 159 -2.24 11.21 12.26
CA LEU A 159 -0.90 11.51 12.80
C LEU A 159 -0.76 12.96 13.30
N SER A 160 0.06 13.14 14.33
CA SER A 160 0.46 14.44 14.86
C SER A 160 1.52 15.12 13.98
N PHE A 161 1.77 16.41 14.22
CA PHE A 161 2.78 17.17 13.45
C PHE A 161 4.19 16.57 13.49
N PRO A 162 4.75 16.18 14.65
CA PRO A 162 6.08 15.55 14.69
C PRO A 162 6.12 14.23 13.90
N GLU A 163 5.05 13.43 13.99
CA GLU A 163 4.94 12.15 13.26
C GLU A 163 4.87 12.36 11.75
N VAL A 164 3.99 13.24 11.27
CA VAL A 164 3.88 13.54 9.83
C VAL A 164 5.20 14.11 9.32
N SER A 165 5.82 15.05 10.05
CA SER A 165 7.11 15.63 9.66
C SER A 165 8.18 14.56 9.47
N LYS A 166 8.26 13.59 10.39
CA LYS A 166 9.21 12.48 10.30
C LYS A 166 8.90 11.53 9.14
N VAL A 167 7.62 11.25 8.88
CA VAL A 167 7.20 10.45 7.71
C VAL A 167 7.60 11.15 6.42
N MET A 168 7.38 12.46 6.31
CA MET A 168 7.74 13.24 5.11
C MET A 168 9.26 13.24 4.86
N GLU A 169 10.07 13.34 5.93
CA GLU A 169 11.53 13.23 5.87
C GLU A 169 11.96 11.86 5.31
N VAL A 170 11.42 10.78 5.88
CA VAL A 170 11.77 9.40 5.52
C VAL A 170 11.29 9.06 4.11
N LEU A 171 10.06 9.44 3.75
CA LEU A 171 9.48 9.24 2.43
C LEU A 171 10.27 9.99 1.36
N ALA A 172 10.70 11.22 1.64
CA ALA A 172 11.51 12.01 0.73
C ALA A 172 12.84 11.31 0.41
N LYS A 173 13.54 10.80 1.43
CA LYS A 173 14.80 10.06 1.24
C LYS A 173 14.58 8.75 0.48
N PHE A 174 13.50 8.02 0.78
CA PHE A 174 13.14 6.80 0.04
C PHE A 174 12.86 7.09 -1.44
N HIS A 175 12.06 8.11 -1.75
CA HIS A 175 11.80 8.54 -3.13
C HIS A 175 13.05 9.08 -3.83
N ALA A 176 13.93 9.80 -3.13
CA ALA A 176 15.17 10.29 -3.71
C ALA A 176 16.12 9.14 -4.06
N ALA A 177 16.21 8.11 -3.20
CA ALA A 177 16.97 6.89 -3.48
C ALA A 177 16.40 6.12 -4.67
N GLY A 178 15.06 6.00 -4.78
CA GLY A 178 14.40 5.39 -5.93
C GLY A 178 14.66 6.13 -7.25
N TYR A 179 14.55 7.46 -7.23
CA TYR A 179 14.86 8.30 -8.38
C TYR A 179 16.33 8.14 -8.80
N TYR A 180 17.26 8.24 -7.84
CA TYR A 180 18.68 8.04 -8.08
C TYR A 180 18.97 6.67 -8.71
N PHE A 181 18.32 5.60 -8.22
CA PHE A 181 18.46 4.27 -8.79
C PHE A 181 18.02 4.21 -10.25
N LEU A 182 16.83 4.73 -10.56
CA LEU A 182 16.30 4.74 -11.92
C LEU A 182 17.19 5.50 -12.89
N ARG A 183 17.87 6.56 -12.42
CA ARG A 183 18.74 7.38 -13.26
C ARG A 183 20.14 6.79 -13.44
N VAL A 184 20.74 6.22 -12.39
CA VAL A 184 22.07 5.62 -12.49
C VAL A 184 22.06 4.28 -13.21
N LYS A 185 21.03 3.46 -12.99
CA LYS A 185 20.95 2.11 -13.60
C LYS A 185 20.14 2.09 -14.89
N GLY A 186 19.21 3.02 -15.06
CA GLY A 186 18.28 3.08 -16.16
C GLY A 186 16.96 2.35 -15.90
N GLU A 187 15.85 2.92 -16.37
CA GLU A 187 14.51 2.38 -16.17
C GLU A 187 14.32 1.01 -16.86
N GLY A 188 14.87 0.83 -18.06
CA GLY A 188 14.84 -0.45 -18.76
C GLY A 188 15.59 -1.56 -18.01
N TYR A 189 16.68 -1.22 -17.31
CA TYR A 189 17.35 -2.17 -16.42
C TYR A 189 16.45 -2.53 -15.25
N PHE A 190 15.84 -1.54 -14.59
CA PHE A 190 14.91 -1.78 -13.48
C PHE A 190 13.76 -2.70 -13.90
N ASP A 191 13.07 -2.40 -15.00
CA ASP A 191 11.94 -3.20 -15.49
C ASP A 191 12.36 -4.62 -15.92
N SER A 192 13.62 -4.79 -16.36
CA SER A 192 14.16 -6.10 -16.73
C SER A 192 14.56 -6.95 -15.51
N LYS A 193 15.19 -6.32 -14.50
CA LYS A 193 15.67 -7.00 -13.29
C LYS A 193 14.55 -7.27 -12.30
N TYR A 194 13.61 -6.33 -12.18
CA TYR A 194 12.48 -6.40 -11.25
C TYR A 194 11.14 -6.27 -11.98
N PRO A 195 10.77 -7.28 -12.79
CA PRO A 195 9.56 -7.22 -13.57
C PRO A 195 8.29 -7.17 -12.72
N LEU A 196 8.32 -7.45 -11.41
CA LEU A 196 7.17 -7.31 -10.49
C LEU A 196 6.91 -5.86 -10.07
N PHE A 197 7.91 -4.98 -10.15
CA PHE A 197 7.78 -3.57 -9.77
C PHE A 197 7.53 -2.65 -10.97
N SER A 198 7.30 -3.17 -12.17
CA SER A 198 6.96 -2.32 -13.30
C SER A 198 5.67 -1.54 -13.01
N CYS A 199 5.61 -0.27 -13.42
CA CYS A 199 4.47 0.63 -13.22
C CYS A 199 3.13 0.02 -13.65
N ASN A 200 3.20 -0.90 -14.61
CA ASN A 200 2.08 -1.58 -15.22
C ASN A 200 1.49 -2.74 -14.40
N ASN A 201 2.16 -3.28 -13.38
CA ASN A 201 1.67 -4.53 -12.77
C ASN A 201 0.45 -4.35 -11.88
N PHE A 202 0.34 -3.23 -11.18
CA PHE A 202 -0.80 -3.00 -10.29
C PHE A 202 -2.09 -2.64 -11.05
N PHE A 203 -1.97 -2.11 -12.28
CA PHE A 203 -3.10 -1.65 -13.09
C PHE A 203 -3.36 -2.49 -14.35
N LEU A 204 -2.34 -3.03 -15.05
CA LEU A 204 -2.52 -3.79 -16.30
C LEU A 204 -2.74 -5.30 -16.12
N HIS A 205 -2.45 -5.89 -14.96
CA HIS A 205 -2.99 -7.24 -14.67
C HIS A 205 -4.53 -7.23 -14.62
N ASP A 206 -5.13 -6.05 -14.56
CA ASP A 206 -6.57 -5.81 -14.58
C ASP A 206 -7.09 -5.15 -15.86
N ASN A 207 -6.48 -5.46 -17.02
CA ASN A 207 -7.17 -5.31 -18.31
C ASN A 207 -8.42 -6.20 -18.44
N ARG A 208 -8.90 -6.81 -17.35
CA ARG A 208 -10.20 -7.47 -17.25
C ARG A 208 -11.26 -6.47 -16.77
N SER A 209 -11.54 -5.42 -17.54
CA SER A 209 -12.83 -4.70 -17.60
C SER A 209 -13.57 -4.26 -16.29
N MET A 210 -13.01 -4.41 -15.08
CA MET A 210 -13.80 -4.46 -13.84
C MET A 210 -13.41 -3.44 -12.76
N ARG A 211 -12.13 -3.10 -12.57
CA ARG A 211 -11.75 -2.06 -11.58
C ARG A 211 -12.40 -0.70 -11.82
N PRO A 212 -12.55 -0.22 -13.07
CA PRO A 212 -13.33 0.99 -13.32
C PRO A 212 -14.77 0.86 -12.80
N VAL A 213 -15.40 -0.31 -12.98
CA VAL A 213 -16.76 -0.58 -12.50
C VAL A 213 -16.84 -0.59 -10.98
N PHE A 214 -15.90 -1.25 -10.29
CA PHE A 214 -15.84 -1.25 -8.82
C PHE A 214 -15.60 0.14 -8.24
N ILE A 215 -14.61 0.86 -8.79
CA ILE A 215 -14.29 2.22 -8.35
C ILE A 215 -15.49 3.13 -8.57
N GLN A 216 -16.12 3.08 -9.74
CA GLN A 216 -17.32 3.86 -10.05
C GLN A 216 -18.46 3.54 -9.09
N ALA A 217 -18.73 2.25 -8.83
CA ALA A 217 -19.82 1.83 -7.95
C ALA A 217 -19.63 2.33 -6.51
N ILE A 218 -18.39 2.27 -6.00
CA ILE A 218 -18.03 2.75 -4.66
C ILE A 218 -18.06 4.29 -4.63
N TYR A 219 -17.51 4.94 -5.65
CA TYR A 219 -17.53 6.39 -5.82
C TYR A 219 -18.96 6.94 -5.77
N THR A 220 -19.87 6.38 -6.58
CA THR A 220 -21.28 6.76 -6.58
C THR A 220 -21.92 6.54 -5.21
N SER A 221 -21.66 5.40 -4.56
CA SER A 221 -22.16 5.11 -3.20
C SER A 221 -21.72 6.15 -2.16
N MET A 222 -20.46 6.61 -2.26
CA MET A 222 -19.95 7.65 -1.36
C MET A 222 -20.52 9.02 -1.69
N CYS A 223 -20.73 9.34 -2.97
CA CYS A 223 -21.45 10.56 -3.37
C CYS A 223 -22.88 10.57 -2.84
N ASP A 224 -23.57 9.42 -2.86
CA ASP A 224 -24.90 9.27 -2.26
C ASP A 224 -24.85 9.57 -0.75
N ILE A 225 -23.89 8.99 -0.02
CA ILE A 225 -23.69 9.28 1.42
C ILE A 225 -23.42 10.78 1.66
N ILE A 226 -22.55 11.40 0.86
CA ILE A 226 -22.24 12.83 0.99
C ILE A 226 -23.49 13.65 0.71
N SER A 227 -24.32 13.27 -0.27
CA SER A 227 -25.58 13.94 -0.60
C SER A 227 -26.63 13.80 0.49
N GLU A 228 -26.68 12.65 1.17
CA GLU A 228 -27.54 12.43 2.35
C GLU A 228 -27.12 13.35 3.53
N LEU A 229 -25.82 13.58 3.72
CA LEU A 229 -25.28 14.36 4.83
C LEU A 229 -25.21 15.87 4.57
N GLU A 230 -24.81 16.26 3.36
CA GLU A 230 -24.51 17.63 2.93
C GLU A 230 -25.02 17.84 1.49
N PRO A 231 -26.33 18.07 1.29
CA PRO A 231 -26.97 18.02 -0.04
C PRO A 231 -26.33 18.93 -1.10
N GLU A 232 -25.91 20.14 -0.73
CA GLU A 232 -25.29 21.09 -1.65
C GLU A 232 -23.93 20.59 -2.17
N MET A 233 -23.11 20.03 -1.28
CA MET A 233 -21.82 19.44 -1.66
C MET A 233 -22.02 18.17 -2.46
N GLY A 234 -22.96 17.31 -2.03
CA GLY A 234 -23.35 16.09 -2.71
C GLY A 234 -23.68 16.34 -4.18
N ALA A 235 -24.47 17.37 -4.47
CA ALA A 235 -24.83 17.75 -5.84
C ALA A 235 -23.61 18.16 -6.69
N LYS A 236 -22.57 18.78 -6.09
CA LYS A 236 -21.35 19.14 -6.81
C LYS A 236 -20.43 17.95 -7.04
N VAL A 237 -20.15 17.15 -6.01
CA VAL A 237 -19.25 16.00 -6.16
C VAL A 237 -19.87 14.92 -7.05
N SER A 238 -21.21 14.77 -7.03
CA SER A 238 -21.92 13.86 -7.92
C SER A 238 -21.81 14.22 -9.40
N LYS A 239 -21.43 15.46 -9.76
CA LYS A 239 -21.12 15.81 -11.16
C LYS A 239 -19.95 14.99 -11.71
N PHE A 240 -19.01 14.63 -10.84
CA PHE A 240 -17.90 13.74 -11.19
C PHE A 240 -18.33 12.26 -11.22
N ALA A 241 -19.47 11.91 -10.63
CA ALA A 241 -20.03 10.56 -10.74
C ALA A 241 -20.59 10.28 -12.14
N GLY A 242 -20.94 11.35 -12.88
CA GLY A 242 -21.37 11.29 -14.27
C GLY A 242 -20.23 11.33 -15.29
N LEU A 243 -18.98 11.49 -14.84
CA LEU A 243 -17.81 11.25 -15.70
C LEU A 243 -17.86 9.80 -16.15
N SER A 244 -17.78 9.59 -17.46
CA SER A 244 -17.82 8.24 -18.01
C SER A 244 -16.60 7.44 -17.51
N LEU A 245 -16.67 6.10 -17.54
CA LEU A 245 -15.50 5.25 -17.27
C LEU A 245 -14.28 5.65 -18.11
N THR A 246 -14.50 6.27 -19.28
CA THR A 246 -13.49 6.85 -20.16
C THR A 246 -12.81 8.08 -19.57
N ASP A 247 -13.55 8.97 -18.91
CA ASP A 247 -13.01 10.17 -18.27
C ASP A 247 -12.21 9.79 -17.01
N PHE A 248 -12.70 8.80 -16.26
CA PHE A 248 -11.96 8.20 -15.14
C PHE A 248 -10.65 7.54 -15.62
N GLY A 249 -10.72 6.79 -16.72
CA GLY A 249 -9.55 6.20 -17.38
C GLY A 249 -8.56 7.28 -17.81
N THR A 250 -9.04 8.44 -18.28
CA THR A 250 -8.20 9.58 -18.68
C THR A 250 -7.47 10.18 -17.48
N VAL A 251 -8.15 10.40 -16.36
CA VAL A 251 -7.54 10.86 -15.10
C VAL A 251 -6.47 9.89 -14.60
N ILE A 252 -6.77 8.58 -14.61
CA ILE A 252 -5.78 7.55 -14.24
C ILE A 252 -4.59 7.55 -15.21
N ASN A 253 -4.83 7.65 -16.52
CA ASN A 253 -3.76 7.70 -17.51
C ASN A 253 -2.87 8.93 -17.35
N GLU A 254 -3.42 10.09 -17.02
CA GLU A 254 -2.65 11.31 -16.75
C GLU A 254 -1.79 11.18 -15.50
N ILE A 255 -2.29 10.52 -14.44
CA ILE A 255 -1.50 10.25 -13.22
C ILE A 255 -0.38 9.24 -13.49
N MET A 256 -0.64 8.31 -14.39
CA MET A 256 0.30 7.26 -14.79
C MET A 256 1.28 7.71 -15.89
N ASP A 257 1.21 8.97 -16.36
CA ASP A 257 2.18 9.56 -17.28
C ASP A 257 3.46 9.98 -16.55
N LEU A 258 4.32 8.98 -16.30
CA LEU A 258 5.53 9.09 -15.49
C LEU A 258 6.65 9.87 -16.21
N THR A 259 6.52 11.19 -16.30
CA THR A 259 7.54 12.09 -16.87
C THR A 259 8.28 12.88 -15.79
N ASP A 260 9.58 13.12 -16.00
CA ASP A 260 10.44 13.90 -15.09
C ASP A 260 10.00 15.35 -14.93
N THR A 261 9.28 15.86 -15.92
CA THR A 261 8.83 17.25 -15.98
C THR A 261 7.53 17.50 -15.25
N LYS A 262 6.76 16.45 -14.93
CA LYS A 262 5.43 16.58 -14.34
C LYS A 262 5.24 15.72 -13.10
N MET A 263 5.71 14.48 -13.14
CA MET A 263 5.39 13.47 -12.14
C MET A 263 6.60 13.00 -11.32
N PHE A 264 7.83 13.33 -11.73
CA PHE A 264 9.05 12.99 -10.97
C PHE A 264 9.12 11.48 -10.63
N PRO A 265 9.36 10.61 -11.63
CA PRO A 265 9.29 9.16 -11.47
C PRO A 265 10.24 8.63 -10.41
N THR A 266 9.77 7.71 -9.59
CA THR A 266 10.56 7.06 -8.54
C THR A 266 10.03 5.66 -8.26
N ILE A 267 10.60 4.98 -7.26
CA ILE A 267 10.01 3.80 -6.66
C ILE A 267 9.20 4.24 -5.45
N VAL A 268 7.93 3.86 -5.44
CA VAL A 268 6.95 4.22 -4.41
C VAL A 268 6.71 3.04 -3.48
N HIS A 269 6.32 3.30 -2.24
CA HIS A 269 5.73 2.31 -1.34
C HIS A 269 4.43 1.79 -1.94
N GLY A 270 3.62 2.70 -2.49
CA GLY A 270 2.40 2.40 -3.24
C GLY A 270 1.15 2.21 -2.38
N ASP A 271 1.31 1.96 -1.09
CA ASP A 271 0.25 1.85 -0.08
C ASP A 271 0.65 2.51 1.25
N LEU A 272 1.21 3.72 1.21
CA LEU A 272 1.66 4.39 2.43
C LEU A 272 0.52 5.10 3.17
N TRP A 273 -0.04 4.45 4.18
CA TRP A 273 -1.02 5.02 5.10
C TRP A 273 -0.66 4.67 6.56
N VAL A 274 -1.36 5.27 7.53
CA VAL A 274 -1.07 5.19 8.97
C VAL A 274 -0.83 3.77 9.50
N ASN A 275 -1.54 2.74 9.03
CA ASN A 275 -1.31 1.35 9.48
C ASN A 275 -0.01 0.74 8.94
N ASN A 276 0.56 1.28 7.87
CA ASN A 276 1.82 0.84 7.29
C ASN A 276 3.02 1.65 7.82
N ILE A 277 2.80 2.44 8.88
CA ILE A 277 3.80 3.29 9.53
C ILE A 277 3.86 2.91 11.01
N LEU A 278 5.02 2.43 11.44
CA LEU A 278 5.30 2.17 12.85
C LEU A 278 6.07 3.35 13.42
N VAL A 279 5.56 3.93 14.51
CA VAL A 279 6.10 5.12 15.16
C VAL A 279 6.71 4.76 16.50
N LYS A 280 7.88 5.32 16.80
CA LYS A 280 8.49 5.30 18.13
C LYS A 280 8.78 6.74 18.55
N GLU A 281 8.45 7.06 19.80
CA GLU A 281 8.74 8.38 20.37
C GLU A 281 9.58 8.19 21.64
N VAL A 282 10.74 8.85 21.70
CA VAL A 282 11.63 8.85 22.86
C VAL A 282 12.07 10.29 23.12
N GLU A 283 11.76 10.81 24.31
CA GLU A 283 12.15 12.17 24.73
C GLU A 283 11.74 13.27 23.72
N GLY A 284 10.57 13.11 23.09
CA GLY A 284 10.05 14.04 22.08
C GLY A 284 10.67 13.88 20.69
N GLN A 285 11.59 12.93 20.48
CA GLN A 285 12.10 12.56 19.17
C GLN A 285 11.25 11.44 18.56
N VAL A 286 10.75 11.67 17.36
CA VAL A 286 9.99 10.69 16.59
C VAL A 286 10.90 9.94 15.63
N ASP A 287 10.79 8.62 15.63
CA ASP A 287 11.32 7.74 14.62
C ASP A 287 10.21 6.92 13.97
N VAL A 288 10.37 6.61 12.68
CA VAL A 288 9.35 5.89 11.91
C VAL A 288 9.96 4.78 11.09
N LYS A 289 9.24 3.67 10.98
CA LYS A 289 9.56 2.56 10.07
C LYS A 289 8.36 2.26 9.19
N PHE A 290 8.62 2.09 7.89
CA PHE A 290 7.60 1.64 6.96
C PHE A 290 7.56 0.11 6.93
N VAL A 291 6.35 -0.43 6.77
CA VAL A 291 6.08 -1.86 6.66
C VAL A 291 5.05 -2.10 5.56
N ASP A 292 4.89 -3.35 5.13
CA ASP A 292 3.94 -3.76 4.09
C ASP A 292 4.19 -3.14 2.70
N PHE A 293 5.36 -3.44 2.14
CA PHE A 293 5.79 -3.00 0.81
C PHE A 293 5.12 -3.77 -0.35
N GLN A 294 3.95 -4.35 -0.11
CA GLN A 294 3.23 -5.23 -1.04
C GLN A 294 2.73 -4.55 -2.33
N MET A 295 2.72 -3.22 -2.38
CA MET A 295 2.31 -2.42 -3.54
C MET A 295 3.47 -1.63 -4.17
N THR A 296 4.71 -1.94 -3.77
CA THR A 296 5.92 -1.29 -4.27
C THR A 296 6.00 -1.42 -5.79
N ARG A 297 6.32 -0.32 -6.45
CA ARG A 297 6.47 -0.28 -7.92
C ARG A 297 7.19 0.98 -8.36
N ARG A 298 7.55 1.06 -9.63
CA ARG A 298 7.85 2.30 -10.32
C ARG A 298 6.56 3.12 -10.43
N GLY A 299 6.59 4.33 -9.90
CA GLY A 299 5.48 5.27 -9.85
C GLY A 299 5.98 6.70 -9.87
N ASN A 300 5.21 7.62 -9.31
CA ASN A 300 5.55 9.02 -9.17
C ASN A 300 5.56 9.42 -7.70
N ILE A 301 6.23 10.51 -7.33
CA ILE A 301 6.29 10.94 -5.93
C ILE A 301 4.89 11.22 -5.34
N PHE A 302 3.93 11.61 -6.16
CA PHE A 302 2.59 12.00 -5.72
C PHE A 302 1.70 10.82 -5.35
N ASP A 303 1.98 9.61 -5.87
CA ASP A 303 1.25 8.38 -5.52
C ASP A 303 1.22 8.19 -4.00
N ASP A 304 2.39 8.25 -3.34
CA ASP A 304 2.45 8.13 -1.89
C ASP A 304 2.09 9.44 -1.18
N LEU A 305 2.49 10.61 -1.70
CA LEU A 305 2.23 11.89 -1.02
C LEU A 305 0.74 12.19 -0.88
N VAL A 306 -0.01 12.10 -1.98
CA VAL A 306 -1.46 12.37 -1.99
C VAL A 306 -2.14 11.32 -1.12
N TYR A 307 -1.82 10.04 -1.31
CA TYR A 307 -2.41 8.97 -0.52
C TYR A 307 -2.18 9.16 0.97
N PHE A 308 -0.93 9.28 1.39
CA PHE A 308 -0.55 9.44 2.79
C PHE A 308 -1.22 10.66 3.42
N MET A 309 -1.17 11.83 2.76
CA MET A 309 -1.72 13.06 3.30
C MET A 309 -3.23 12.98 3.49
N PHE A 310 -3.97 12.36 2.57
CA PHE A 310 -5.43 12.28 2.71
C PHE A 310 -5.91 11.17 3.66
N THR A 311 -5.24 10.01 3.69
CA THR A 311 -5.63 8.89 4.57
C THR A 311 -5.18 9.13 6.02
N SER A 312 -3.99 9.69 6.22
CA SER A 312 -3.29 9.66 7.51
C SER A 312 -3.34 10.98 8.28
N THR A 313 -3.86 12.05 7.69
CA THR A 313 -4.02 13.36 8.36
C THR A 313 -5.45 13.88 8.29
N THR A 314 -5.83 14.74 9.24
CA THR A 314 -7.15 15.39 9.23
C THR A 314 -7.18 16.56 8.25
N ALA A 315 -8.39 16.98 7.85
CA ALA A 315 -8.54 18.16 7.02
C ALA A 315 -8.03 19.44 7.70
N GLU A 316 -8.19 19.54 9.03
CA GLU A 316 -7.62 20.63 9.82
C GLU A 316 -6.09 20.65 9.75
N PHE A 317 -5.45 19.48 9.87
CA PHE A 317 -4.01 19.35 9.73
C PHE A 317 -3.53 19.86 8.36
N ARG A 318 -4.16 19.42 7.27
CA ARG A 318 -3.78 19.84 5.92
C ARG A 318 -3.96 21.34 5.70
N ARG A 319 -5.08 21.92 6.15
CA ARG A 319 -5.29 23.37 6.07
C ARG A 319 -4.19 24.17 6.76
N LYS A 320 -3.66 23.67 7.87
CA LYS A 320 -2.64 24.37 8.67
C LYS A 320 -1.20 24.11 8.20
N TYR A 321 -0.88 22.87 7.81
CA TYR A 321 0.51 22.42 7.69
C TYR A 321 0.87 21.81 6.33
N LEU A 322 -0.05 21.67 5.36
CA LEU A 322 0.26 20.98 4.09
C LEU A 322 1.47 21.56 3.35
N GLN A 323 1.55 22.89 3.21
CA GLN A 323 2.69 23.52 2.53
C GLN A 323 4.02 23.31 3.28
N GLU A 324 3.97 23.29 4.61
CA GLU A 324 5.13 23.00 5.44
C GLU A 324 5.58 21.55 5.27
N MET A 325 4.64 20.60 5.26
CA MET A 325 4.94 19.18 5.03
C MET A 325 5.58 18.96 3.64
N LEU A 326 5.02 19.58 2.59
CA LEU A 326 5.60 19.51 1.25
C LEU A 326 6.98 20.18 1.19
N SER A 327 7.22 21.23 1.97
CA SER A 327 8.54 21.87 2.08
C SER A 327 9.56 20.95 2.76
N ILE A 328 9.19 20.31 3.87
CA ILE A 328 10.04 19.31 4.56
C ILE A 328 10.39 18.17 3.62
N TYR A 329 9.40 17.67 2.86
CA TYR A 329 9.63 16.63 1.86
C TYR A 329 10.63 17.09 0.78
N TYR A 330 10.41 18.26 0.18
CA TYR A 330 11.29 18.81 -0.86
C TYR A 330 12.73 18.97 -0.36
N GLU A 331 12.90 19.55 0.83
CA GLU A 331 14.23 19.81 1.41
C GLU A 331 15.01 18.52 1.64
N ASN A 332 14.34 17.47 2.14
CA ASN A 332 14.98 16.17 2.37
C ASN A 332 15.26 15.43 1.06
N PHE A 333 14.38 15.52 0.06
CA PHE A 333 14.61 14.93 -1.25
C PHE A 333 15.82 15.58 -1.93
N ALA A 334 15.84 16.91 -1.97
CA ALA A 334 16.94 17.68 -2.55
C ALA A 334 18.25 17.50 -1.78
N GLY A 335 18.18 17.48 -0.45
CA GLY A 335 19.32 17.23 0.43
C GLY A 335 19.95 15.86 0.15
N PHE A 336 19.12 14.81 0.06
CA PHE A 336 19.58 13.46 -0.26
C PHE A 336 20.28 13.40 -1.63
N LEU A 337 19.68 13.97 -2.68
CA LEU A 337 20.31 13.99 -4.01
C LEU A 337 21.64 14.78 -4.02
N LYS A 338 21.72 15.88 -3.27
CA LYS A 338 22.97 16.63 -3.08
C LYS A 338 24.05 15.78 -2.40
N GLU A 339 23.69 15.00 -1.38
CA GLU A 339 24.63 14.10 -0.67
C GLU A 339 25.17 13.00 -1.57
N VAL A 340 24.32 12.39 -2.41
CA VAL A 340 24.74 11.42 -3.43
C VAL A 340 25.35 12.07 -4.68
N LYS A 341 25.52 13.40 -4.69
CA LYS A 341 26.08 14.20 -5.79
C LYS A 341 25.35 14.00 -7.11
N TYR A 342 24.03 13.98 -7.05
CA TYR A 342 23.15 13.82 -8.21
C TYR A 342 22.23 15.03 -8.39
N GLU A 343 21.84 15.30 -9.63
CA GLU A 343 20.98 16.43 -9.97
C GLU A 343 19.52 16.16 -9.62
N LEU A 344 18.79 17.23 -9.27
CA LEU A 344 17.34 17.17 -9.14
C LEU A 344 16.68 16.81 -10.48
N PRO A 345 15.48 16.19 -10.47
CA PRO A 345 14.69 16.03 -11.67
C PRO A 345 14.45 17.38 -12.38
N ILE A 346 14.33 17.33 -13.70
CA ILE A 346 14.14 18.54 -14.52
C ILE A 346 12.86 19.25 -14.09
N GLY A 347 12.98 20.52 -13.70
CA GLY A 347 11.83 21.32 -13.26
C GLY A 347 11.37 21.05 -11.82
N PHE A 348 11.99 20.11 -11.10
CA PHE A 348 11.64 19.83 -9.71
C PHE A 348 12.09 20.97 -8.80
N SER A 349 11.10 21.70 -8.28
CA SER A 349 11.25 22.79 -7.34
C SER A 349 10.18 22.67 -6.25
N ARG A 350 10.32 23.45 -5.17
CA ARG A 350 9.28 23.53 -4.14
C ARG A 350 7.93 23.98 -4.73
N ALA A 351 7.95 24.94 -5.65
CA ALA A 351 6.75 25.43 -6.33
C ALA A 351 6.10 24.32 -7.17
N SER A 352 6.88 23.63 -8.03
CA SER A 352 6.34 22.55 -8.86
C SER A 352 5.81 21.37 -8.05
N LEU A 353 6.39 21.08 -6.88
CA LEU A 353 5.88 20.07 -5.96
C LEU A 353 4.51 20.47 -5.41
N ILE A 354 4.36 21.72 -4.96
CA ILE A 354 3.09 22.23 -4.43
C ILE A 354 2.03 22.26 -5.53
N ASP A 355 2.35 22.81 -6.71
CA ASP A 355 1.44 22.88 -7.84
C ASP A 355 1.04 21.48 -8.32
N GLY A 356 1.99 20.56 -8.41
CA GLY A 356 1.76 19.15 -8.75
C GLY A 356 0.81 18.47 -7.76
N PHE A 357 1.05 18.63 -6.44
CA PHE A 357 0.16 18.09 -5.42
C PHE A 357 -1.25 18.69 -5.54
N SER A 358 -1.37 20.00 -5.71
CA SER A 358 -2.64 20.70 -5.87
C SER A 358 -3.41 20.23 -7.11
N SER A 359 -2.73 19.95 -8.22
CA SER A 359 -3.36 19.41 -9.43
C SER A 359 -3.96 18.01 -9.24
N LEU A 360 -3.51 17.29 -8.20
CA LEU A 360 -3.94 15.93 -7.88
C LEU A 360 -4.97 15.84 -6.76
N VAL A 361 -5.51 16.98 -6.28
CA VAL A 361 -6.55 17.00 -5.23
C VAL A 361 -7.85 16.33 -5.71
N ILE A 362 -8.31 16.61 -6.93
CA ILE A 362 -9.53 16.00 -7.49
C ILE A 362 -9.34 14.48 -7.72
N PRO A 363 -8.27 14.02 -8.41
CA PRO A 363 -8.01 12.59 -8.52
C PRO A 363 -7.79 11.88 -7.17
N GLY A 364 -7.13 12.57 -6.24
CA GLY A 364 -6.96 12.10 -4.87
C GLY A 364 -8.29 11.92 -4.16
N PHE A 365 -9.22 12.87 -4.29
CA PHE A 365 -10.58 12.77 -3.74
C PHE A 365 -11.32 11.55 -4.26
N VAL A 366 -11.29 11.36 -5.57
CA VAL A 366 -11.85 10.18 -6.23
C VAL A 366 -11.32 8.89 -5.60
N TYR A 367 -10.00 8.77 -5.47
CA TYR A 367 -9.39 7.59 -4.85
C TYR A 367 -9.76 7.44 -3.36
N MET A 368 -9.91 8.54 -2.64
CA MET A 368 -10.28 8.52 -1.21
C MET A 368 -11.72 8.11 -0.94
N THR A 369 -12.64 8.29 -1.90
CA THR A 369 -13.98 7.65 -1.81
C THR A 369 -13.91 6.13 -1.75
N PHE A 370 -12.82 5.53 -2.24
CA PHE A 370 -12.56 4.09 -2.10
C PHE A 370 -11.79 3.77 -0.82
N ALA A 371 -10.72 4.52 -0.53
CA ALA A 371 -9.83 4.23 0.59
C ALA A 371 -10.50 4.46 1.96
N ILE A 372 -11.23 5.56 2.15
CA ILE A 372 -11.85 5.90 3.45
C ILE A 372 -12.82 4.81 3.93
N PRO A 373 -13.79 4.34 3.12
CA PRO A 373 -14.68 3.24 3.53
C PRO A 373 -13.91 1.98 3.94
N MET A 374 -12.88 1.61 3.19
CA MET A 374 -12.09 0.41 3.47
C MET A 374 -11.24 0.54 4.74
N GLN A 375 -10.69 1.72 5.01
CA GLN A 375 -9.73 1.92 6.10
C GLN A 375 -10.40 2.33 7.41
N LEU A 376 -11.42 3.18 7.31
CA LEU A 376 -12.09 3.83 8.44
C LEU A 376 -13.53 3.34 8.65
N GLY A 377 -14.06 2.49 7.76
CA GLY A 377 -15.32 1.79 8.01
C GLY A 377 -15.22 0.87 9.23
N ILE A 378 -16.30 0.74 9.99
CA ILE A 378 -16.36 -0.20 11.13
C ILE A 378 -16.83 -1.54 10.57
N PRO A 379 -16.06 -2.64 10.73
CA PRO A 379 -16.45 -3.95 10.22
C PRO A 379 -17.81 -4.39 10.75
N LEU A 380 -18.66 -4.87 9.85
CA LEU A 380 -19.98 -5.42 10.21
C LEU A 380 -19.85 -6.76 10.94
N ALA A 381 -20.84 -7.08 11.77
CA ALA A 381 -20.95 -8.41 12.35
C ALA A 381 -21.29 -9.45 11.26
N PHE A 382 -20.87 -10.70 11.48
CA PHE A 382 -21.09 -11.79 10.51
C PHE A 382 -22.56 -11.92 10.03
N PRO A 383 -23.59 -11.81 10.88
CA PRO A 383 -24.98 -11.87 10.41
C PRO A 383 -25.35 -10.77 9.40
N GLU A 384 -24.85 -9.55 9.58
CA GLU A 384 -25.11 -8.42 8.68
C GLU A 384 -24.41 -8.63 7.34
N VAL A 385 -23.18 -9.15 7.34
CA VAL A 385 -22.47 -9.51 6.11
C VAL A 385 -23.25 -10.58 5.32
N MET A 386 -23.78 -11.58 6.01
CA MET A 386 -24.60 -12.63 5.39
C MET A 386 -25.93 -12.09 4.84
N GLU A 387 -26.51 -11.06 5.45
CA GLU A 387 -27.71 -10.41 4.96
C GLU A 387 -27.46 -9.70 3.62
N ILE A 388 -26.38 -8.93 3.52
CA ILE A 388 -25.98 -8.25 2.26
C ILE A 388 -25.76 -9.29 1.16
N GLN A 389 -25.09 -10.38 1.50
CA GLN A 389 -24.83 -11.46 0.56
C GLN A 389 -26.14 -12.07 0.02
N LYS A 390 -27.12 -12.33 0.91
CA LYS A 390 -28.45 -12.84 0.51
C LYS A 390 -29.21 -11.84 -0.36
N GLN A 391 -29.16 -10.55 -0.04
CA GLN A 391 -29.82 -9.50 -0.84
C GLN A 391 -29.27 -9.48 -2.28
N VAL A 392 -27.94 -9.50 -2.44
CA VAL A 392 -27.30 -9.52 -3.76
C VAL A 392 -27.67 -10.78 -4.56
N MET A 393 -27.85 -11.93 -3.90
CA MET A 393 -28.28 -13.18 -4.55
C MET A 393 -29.74 -13.14 -5.02
N LEU A 394 -30.64 -12.57 -4.20
CA LEU A 394 -32.09 -12.52 -4.48
C LEU A 394 -32.42 -11.60 -5.66
N GLU A 395 -31.67 -10.51 -5.84
CA GLU A 395 -31.87 -9.54 -6.93
C GLU A 395 -31.67 -10.14 -8.33
N ASP A 396 -30.87 -11.21 -8.47
CA ASP A 396 -30.61 -11.86 -9.77
C ASP A 396 -31.45 -13.14 -9.99
N GLY A 397 -32.34 -13.51 -9.07
CA GLY A 397 -33.19 -14.70 -9.20
C GLY A 397 -32.44 -16.05 -9.14
N VAL A 398 -31.18 -16.06 -8.70
CA VAL A 398 -30.36 -17.27 -8.58
C VAL A 398 -30.14 -17.62 -7.10
N VAL A 399 -30.75 -18.72 -6.65
CA VAL A 399 -30.57 -19.26 -5.29
C VAL A 399 -29.40 -20.24 -5.30
N THR A 400 -28.19 -19.79 -4.95
CA THR A 400 -27.10 -20.70 -4.56
C THR A 400 -26.57 -20.29 -3.19
N GLU A 401 -26.31 -21.25 -2.31
CA GLU A 401 -25.75 -20.99 -0.98
C GLU A 401 -24.24 -20.68 -1.01
N ASN A 402 -23.61 -20.69 -2.18
CA ASN A 402 -22.15 -20.61 -2.31
C ASN A 402 -21.69 -19.24 -2.81
N VAL A 403 -21.12 -18.44 -1.91
CA VAL A 403 -20.57 -17.09 -2.19
C VAL A 403 -19.46 -17.11 -3.23
N THR A 404 -18.73 -18.22 -3.32
CA THR A 404 -17.61 -18.36 -4.26
C THR A 404 -18.05 -18.33 -5.72
N ALA A 405 -19.34 -18.54 -5.99
CA ALA A 405 -19.95 -18.53 -7.31
C ALA A 405 -20.39 -17.13 -7.80
N PHE A 406 -20.17 -16.06 -7.02
CA PHE A 406 -20.58 -14.71 -7.45
C PHE A 406 -19.96 -14.32 -8.79
N THR A 407 -20.82 -13.83 -9.69
CA THR A 407 -20.39 -13.09 -10.89
C THR A 407 -19.60 -11.85 -10.47
N LEU A 408 -18.85 -11.28 -11.40
CA LEU A 408 -18.07 -10.08 -11.15
C LEU A 408 -18.95 -8.89 -10.72
N GLU A 409 -20.14 -8.74 -11.32
CA GLU A 409 -21.12 -7.71 -10.95
C GLU A 409 -21.70 -7.94 -9.54
N GLN A 410 -22.01 -9.19 -9.19
CA GLN A 410 -22.46 -9.54 -7.83
C GLN A 410 -21.40 -9.20 -6.78
N ARG A 411 -20.12 -9.47 -7.06
CA ARG A 411 -19.01 -9.08 -6.17
C ARG A 411 -18.95 -7.56 -6.02
N ALA A 412 -19.19 -6.80 -7.09
CA ALA A 412 -19.20 -5.33 -7.05
C ALA A 412 -20.35 -4.78 -6.21
N ARG A 413 -21.57 -5.29 -6.39
CA ARG A 413 -22.73 -4.90 -5.58
C ARG A 413 -22.53 -5.25 -4.11
N PHE A 414 -22.05 -6.45 -3.82
CA PHE A 414 -21.74 -6.88 -2.46
C PHE A 414 -20.71 -5.98 -1.79
N LEU A 415 -19.58 -5.73 -2.46
CA LEU A 415 -18.53 -4.87 -1.90
C LEU A 415 -19.03 -3.44 -1.68
N ARG A 416 -19.76 -2.89 -2.65
CA ARG A 416 -20.37 -1.55 -2.54
C ARG A 416 -21.28 -1.43 -1.32
N GLU A 417 -22.21 -2.36 -1.16
CA GLU A 417 -23.19 -2.31 -0.06
C GLU A 417 -22.54 -2.56 1.30
N LYS A 418 -21.60 -3.51 1.37
CA LYS A 418 -20.78 -3.74 2.56
C LYS A 418 -20.07 -2.46 3.00
N LEU A 419 -19.28 -1.86 2.10
CA LEU A 419 -18.54 -0.64 2.41
C LEU A 419 -19.47 0.53 2.77
N ARG A 420 -20.63 0.64 2.11
CA ARG A 420 -21.64 1.65 2.44
C ARG A 420 -22.13 1.51 3.88
N ARG A 421 -22.51 0.30 4.31
CA ARG A 421 -22.98 0.05 5.69
C ARG A 421 -21.88 0.28 6.72
N GLU A 422 -20.67 -0.26 6.49
CA GLU A 422 -19.49 -0.05 7.36
C GLU A 422 -19.13 1.43 7.53
N THR A 423 -19.31 2.21 6.47
CA THR A 423 -19.09 3.66 6.48
C THR A 423 -20.19 4.38 7.28
N LYS A 424 -21.47 4.02 7.06
CA LYS A 424 -22.61 4.66 7.75
C LYS A 424 -22.57 4.52 9.27
N VAL A 425 -22.02 3.41 9.77
CA VAL A 425 -21.88 3.21 11.22
C VAL A 425 -20.58 3.79 11.78
N SER A 426 -19.69 4.35 10.95
CA SER A 426 -18.42 4.95 11.37
C SER A 426 -18.51 6.48 11.35
N PRO A 427 -18.64 7.15 12.52
CA PRO A 427 -18.69 8.62 12.58
C PRO A 427 -17.42 9.27 12.01
N VAL A 428 -16.27 8.60 12.17
CA VAL A 428 -14.98 9.08 11.67
C VAL A 428 -14.92 9.00 10.14
N ALA A 429 -15.39 7.91 9.53
CA ALA A 429 -15.42 7.79 8.08
C ALA A 429 -16.38 8.81 7.45
N LEU A 430 -17.58 8.99 8.02
CA LEU A 430 -18.55 9.98 7.55
C LEU A 430 -17.99 11.40 7.64
N LYS A 431 -17.41 11.75 8.79
CA LYS A 431 -16.75 13.05 8.98
C LYS A 431 -15.64 13.26 7.95
N ARG A 432 -14.79 12.25 7.71
CA ARG A 432 -13.68 12.35 6.76
C ARG A 432 -14.16 12.53 5.32
N LEU A 433 -15.20 11.81 4.89
CA LEU A 433 -15.79 11.97 3.56
C LEU A 433 -16.34 13.38 3.35
N VAL A 434 -17.07 13.92 4.33
CA VAL A 434 -17.60 15.28 4.29
C VAL A 434 -16.48 16.32 4.27
N GLU A 435 -15.50 16.21 5.15
CA GLU A 435 -14.37 17.14 5.20
C GLU A 435 -13.57 17.15 3.88
N MET A 436 -13.34 15.97 3.30
CA MET A 436 -12.66 15.86 2.01
C MET A 436 -13.46 16.48 0.86
N ALA A 437 -14.78 16.25 0.84
CA ALA A 437 -15.64 16.91 -0.13
C ALA A 437 -15.61 18.43 0.01
N LYS A 438 -15.50 18.97 1.25
CA LYS A 438 -15.33 20.41 1.50
C LYS A 438 -13.99 20.94 1.01
N GLU A 439 -12.91 20.18 1.14
CA GLU A 439 -11.58 20.57 0.64
C GLU A 439 -11.52 20.64 -0.88
N VAL A 440 -12.26 19.76 -1.56
CA VAL A 440 -12.26 19.69 -3.02
C VAL A 440 -13.27 20.67 -3.61
N TYR A 441 -14.31 21.05 -2.86
CA TYR A 441 -15.38 21.97 -3.29
C TYR A 441 -14.89 23.26 -4.00
N PRO A 442 -13.81 23.96 -3.57
CA PRO A 442 -13.32 25.15 -4.27
C PRO A 442 -12.73 24.87 -5.65
N PHE A 443 -12.35 23.63 -5.92
CA PHE A 443 -11.83 23.17 -7.21
C PHE A 443 -12.98 22.70 -8.15
N LEU A 444 -14.24 22.70 -7.68
CA LEU A 444 -15.46 22.27 -8.40
C LEU A 444 -16.47 23.41 -8.64
#